data_AF-A0A5N5SNH1-F1
#
_entry.id   AF-A0A5N5SNH1-F1
#
_cell.length_a   1.000
_cell.length_b   1.000
_cell.length_c   1.000
_cell.angle_alpha   90.00
_cell.angle_beta   90.00
_cell.angle_gamma   90.00
#
_symmetry.space_group_name_H-M   'P 1'
#
loop_
_entity.id
_entity.type
_entity.pdbx_description
1 polymer ?
#
loop_
_entity_poly.entity_id
_entity_poly.type
_entity_poly.pdbx_seq_one_letter_code
_entity_poly.pdbx_strand_id
1 'polypeptide(L)'
;WFDCASKVLYNLEHVVAFLFLENNFEAYVNDSKEVKSLVEHYHDDLIKTFNHSSWMDESTRLEAVKKVKTMKSIVGFTPQFMDEITLEAAYYHFPEMSETDHFANMIYATRYYSELQFSNYNRPPDSRRR
;
A
#
# COMPACT_ATOMS: atom_id res chain seq x y z
N TRP A 1 -6.54 21.82 -11.39
CA TRP A 1 -5.38 21.52 -10.52
C TRP A 1 -5.62 20.24 -9.73
N PHE A 2 -6.79 20.05 -9.11
CA PHE A 2 -7.11 18.82 -8.37
C PHE A 2 -6.98 17.57 -9.25
N ASP A 3 -7.56 17.56 -10.46
CA ASP A 3 -7.40 16.44 -11.40
C ASP A 3 -5.94 16.12 -11.72
N CYS A 4 -5.08 17.13 -11.79
CA CYS A 4 -3.64 16.94 -12.00
C CYS A 4 -2.99 16.30 -10.77
N ALA A 5 -3.30 16.80 -9.56
CA ALA A 5 -2.82 16.22 -8.31
C ALA A 5 -3.28 14.75 -8.16
N SER A 6 -4.54 14.43 -8.50
CA SER A 6 -5.05 13.06 -8.51
C SER A 6 -4.33 12.17 -9.53
N LYS A 7 -4.02 12.68 -10.73
CA LYS A 7 -3.25 11.94 -11.73
C LYS A 7 -1.82 11.65 -11.27
N VAL A 8 -1.16 12.64 -10.66
CA VAL A 8 0.19 12.45 -10.10
C VAL A 8 0.12 11.43 -8.95
N LEU A 9 -0.86 11.55 -8.05
CA LEU A 9 -1.07 10.56 -6.99
C LEU A 9 -1.27 9.15 -7.54
N TYR A 10 -2.06 8.97 -8.60
CA TYR A 10 -2.28 7.67 -9.22
C TYR A 10 -1.02 7.09 -9.87
N ASN A 11 -0.18 7.93 -10.47
CA ASN A 11 0.99 7.50 -11.22
C ASN A 11 2.28 7.53 -10.40
N LEU A 12 2.33 8.17 -9.25
CA LEU A 12 3.53 8.38 -8.44
C LEU A 12 3.17 8.36 -6.94
N GLU A 13 2.32 7.42 -6.54
CA GLU A 13 1.70 7.39 -5.21
C GLU A 13 2.71 7.45 -4.06
N HIS A 14 3.83 6.72 -4.19
CA HIS A 14 4.87 6.68 -3.16
C HIS A 14 5.65 8.01 -3.08
N VAL A 15 5.84 8.69 -4.22
CA VAL A 15 6.51 10.01 -4.25
C VAL A 15 5.62 11.06 -3.59
N VAL A 16 4.33 11.07 -3.93
CA VAL A 16 3.38 11.99 -3.30
C VAL A 16 3.25 11.71 -1.81
N ALA A 17 3.24 10.44 -1.40
CA ALA A 17 3.22 10.06 0.01
C ALA A 17 4.48 10.52 0.75
N PHE A 18 5.67 10.36 0.16
CA PHE A 18 6.93 10.85 0.71
C PHE A 18 6.87 12.36 0.98
N LEU A 19 6.49 13.15 -0.03
CA LEU A 19 6.35 14.61 0.07
C LEU A 19 5.27 15.04 1.08
N PHE A 20 4.18 14.29 1.17
CA PHE A 20 3.12 14.55 2.15
C PHE A 20 3.64 14.34 3.58
N LEU A 21 4.38 13.25 3.80
CA LEU A 21 4.86 12.85 5.11
C LEU A 21 6.02 13.71 5.59
N GLU A 22 6.91 14.20 4.72
CA GLU A 22 7.95 15.18 5.11
C GLU A 22 7.37 16.38 5.85
N ASN A 23 6.16 16.81 5.45
CA ASN A 23 5.49 17.97 6.03
C ASN A 23 4.57 17.65 7.23
N ASN A 24 4.26 16.38 7.48
CA ASN A 24 3.20 15.96 8.42
C ASN A 24 3.58 14.75 9.30
N PHE A 25 4.86 14.39 9.37
CA PHE A 25 5.32 13.09 9.90
C PHE A 25 4.88 12.80 11.34
N GLU A 26 5.06 13.76 12.26
CA GLU A 26 4.81 13.52 13.69
C GLU A 26 3.34 13.29 14.02
N ALA A 27 2.44 14.09 13.43
CA ALA A 27 0.99 13.92 13.58
C ALA A 27 0.57 12.53 13.04
N TYR A 28 1.08 12.18 11.87
CA TYR A 28 0.73 10.92 11.22
C TYR A 28 1.23 9.68 11.95
N VAL A 29 2.42 9.73 12.54
CA VAL A 29 2.98 8.61 13.34
C VAL A 29 2.14 8.35 14.58
N ASN A 30 1.64 9.40 15.24
CA ASN A 30 0.81 9.24 16.44
C ASN A 30 -0.57 8.66 16.08
N ASP A 31 -1.23 9.21 15.06
CA ASP A 31 -2.52 8.67 14.58
C ASP A 31 -2.38 7.20 14.13
N SER A 32 -1.28 6.85 13.47
CA SER A 32 -1.01 5.49 13.01
C SER A 32 -0.90 4.48 14.15
N LYS A 33 -0.41 4.88 15.34
CA LYS A 33 -0.33 3.99 16.51
C LYS A 33 -1.71 3.69 17.08
N GLU A 34 -2.56 4.70 17.19
CA GLU A 34 -3.92 4.54 17.70
C GLU A 34 -4.75 3.65 16.75
N VAL A 35 -4.67 3.93 15.45
CA VAL A 35 -5.33 3.11 14.42
C VAL A 35 -4.80 1.67 14.43
N LYS A 36 -3.49 1.47 14.62
CA LYS A 36 -2.93 0.12 14.72
C LYS A 36 -3.49 -0.65 15.93
N SER A 37 -3.57 -0.02 17.10
CA SER A 37 -4.19 -0.63 18.28
C SER A 37 -5.66 -0.98 18.03
N LEU A 38 -6.39 -0.12 17.32
CA LEU A 38 -7.78 -0.37 16.96
C LEU A 38 -7.91 -1.59 16.03
N VAL A 39 -7.05 -1.71 15.02
CA VAL A 39 -7.02 -2.88 14.12
C VAL A 39 -6.72 -4.16 14.89
N GLU A 40 -5.78 -4.12 15.83
CA GLU A 40 -5.44 -5.26 16.69
C GLU A 40 -6.65 -5.69 17.55
N HIS A 41 -7.38 -4.74 18.13
CA HIS A 41 -8.62 -5.03 18.85
C HIS A 41 -9.70 -5.67 17.97
N TYR A 42 -9.86 -5.21 16.73
CA TYR A 42 -10.80 -5.84 15.80
C TYR A 42 -10.40 -7.28 15.44
N HIS A 43 -9.09 -7.57 15.31
CA HIS A 43 -8.63 -8.94 15.11
C HIS A 43 -8.98 -9.84 16.30
N ASP A 44 -8.80 -9.35 17.53
CA ASP A 44 -9.16 -10.09 18.74
C ASP A 44 -10.67 -10.36 18.81
N ASP A 45 -11.49 -9.37 18.50
CA ASP A 45 -12.95 -9.53 18.51
C ASP A 45 -13.45 -10.46 17.40
N LEU A 46 -12.79 -10.46 16.24
CA LEU A 46 -13.07 -11.39 15.17
C LEU A 46 -12.72 -12.83 15.58
N ILE A 47 -11.59 -13.03 16.27
CA ILE A 47 -11.20 -14.34 16.83
C ILE A 47 -12.26 -14.82 17.85
N LYS A 48 -12.70 -13.94 18.76
CA LYS A 48 -13.77 -14.27 19.71
C LYS A 48 -15.07 -14.63 18.98
N THR A 49 -15.44 -13.88 17.94
CA THR A 49 -16.64 -14.14 17.14
C THR A 49 -16.59 -15.51 16.49
N PHE A 50 -15.46 -15.89 15.89
CA PHE A 50 -15.29 -17.21 15.29
C PHE A 50 -15.36 -18.32 16.34
N ASN A 51 -14.72 -18.16 17.49
CA ASN A 51 -14.74 -19.17 18.55
C ASN A 51 -16.14 -19.45 19.10
N HIS A 52 -17.02 -18.45 19.13
CA HIS A 52 -18.40 -18.59 19.62
C HIS A 52 -19.43 -18.83 18.50
N SER A 53 -18.97 -19.01 17.26
CA SER A 53 -19.87 -19.23 16.12
C SER A 53 -20.56 -20.59 16.20
N SER A 54 -21.89 -20.58 16.20
CA SER A 54 -22.73 -21.79 16.22
C SER A 54 -22.97 -22.41 14.84
N TRP A 55 -22.71 -21.67 13.75
CA TRP A 55 -22.97 -22.13 12.40
C TRP A 55 -21.74 -22.74 11.70
N MET A 56 -20.53 -22.47 12.20
CA MET A 56 -19.28 -23.04 11.69
C MET A 56 -18.95 -24.31 12.47
N ASP A 57 -18.52 -25.36 11.78
CA ASP A 57 -17.91 -26.52 12.44
C ASP A 57 -16.54 -26.17 13.05
N GLU A 58 -16.05 -27.05 13.91
CA GLU A 58 -14.80 -26.82 14.66
C GLU A 58 -13.58 -26.63 13.75
N SER A 59 -13.46 -27.45 12.69
CA SER A 59 -12.31 -27.37 11.80
C SER A 59 -12.28 -26.04 11.04
N THR A 60 -13.45 -25.57 10.59
CA THR A 60 -13.58 -24.28 9.92
C THR A 60 -13.31 -23.11 10.88
N ARG A 61 -13.74 -23.18 12.14
CA ARG A 61 -13.41 -22.15 13.16
C ARG A 61 -11.89 -22.05 13.38
N LEU A 62 -11.19 -23.17 13.49
CA LEU A 62 -9.75 -23.19 13.71
C LEU A 62 -8.98 -22.56 12.55
N GLU A 63 -9.32 -22.87 11.30
CA GLU A 63 -8.67 -22.26 10.13
C GLU A 63 -9.05 -20.78 9.98
N ALA A 64 -10.27 -20.37 10.35
CA ALA A 64 -10.65 -18.96 10.38
C ALA A 64 -9.82 -18.17 11.40
N VAL A 65 -9.67 -18.67 12.62
CA VAL A 65 -8.81 -18.06 13.65
C VAL A 65 -7.36 -17.99 13.20
N LYS A 66 -6.84 -19.07 12.60
CA LYS A 66 -5.48 -19.10 12.05
C LYS A 66 -5.28 -18.04 10.98
N LYS A 67 -6.25 -17.88 10.07
CA LYS A 67 -6.21 -16.82 9.04
C LYS A 67 -6.07 -15.44 9.69
N VAL A 68 -6.91 -15.09 10.67
CA VAL A 68 -6.86 -13.80 11.36
C VAL A 68 -5.50 -13.59 12.03
N LYS A 69 -4.97 -14.60 12.73
CA LYS A 69 -3.65 -14.52 13.38
C LYS A 69 -2.49 -14.29 12.40
N THR A 70 -2.65 -14.67 11.13
CA THR A 70 -1.64 -14.50 10.09
C THR A 70 -1.83 -13.25 9.23
N MET A 71 -2.89 -12.48 9.44
CA MET A 71 -3.13 -11.24 8.70
C MET A 71 -2.06 -10.20 9.05
N LYS A 72 -1.51 -9.56 8.02
CA LYS A 72 -0.64 -8.39 8.17
C LYS A 72 -1.48 -7.13 8.16
N SER A 73 -1.10 -6.16 9.00
CA SER A 73 -1.74 -4.85 9.04
C SER A 73 -0.74 -3.78 8.60
N ILE A 74 -1.07 -3.07 7.52
CA ILE A 74 -0.33 -1.89 7.07
C ILE A 74 -1.20 -0.68 7.40
N VAL A 75 -0.74 0.15 8.33
CA VAL A 75 -1.46 1.35 8.78
C VAL A 75 -0.70 2.56 8.30
N GLY A 76 -1.36 3.33 7.46
CA GLY A 76 -0.84 4.59 6.95
C GLY A 76 0.13 4.44 5.78
N PHE A 77 1.44 4.43 6.02
CA PHE A 77 2.47 4.34 4.98
C PHE A 77 3.37 3.13 5.13
N THR A 78 4.08 2.78 4.06
CA THR A 78 5.09 1.72 4.10
C THR A 78 6.49 2.32 4.30
N PRO A 79 7.20 2.00 5.40
CA PRO A 79 8.46 2.68 5.77
C PRO A 79 9.55 2.65 4.69
N GLN A 80 9.57 1.63 3.84
CA GLN A 80 10.55 1.50 2.76
C GLN A 80 10.48 2.63 1.72
N PHE A 81 9.35 3.32 1.59
CA PHE A 81 9.21 4.46 0.69
C PHE A 81 9.42 5.81 1.38
N MET A 82 9.85 5.78 2.66
CA MET A 82 10.37 6.95 3.38
C MET A 82 11.88 7.09 3.28
N ASP A 83 12.54 6.10 2.65
CA ASP A 83 13.96 6.14 2.33
C ASP A 83 14.12 6.64 0.88
N GLU A 84 14.78 7.78 0.72
CA GLU A 84 14.96 8.43 -0.59
C GLU A 84 15.66 7.49 -1.59
N ILE A 85 16.68 6.75 -1.15
CA ILE A 85 17.43 5.80 -2.00
C ILE A 85 16.50 4.70 -2.53
N THR A 86 15.66 4.14 -1.66
CA THR A 86 14.69 3.11 -2.06
C THR A 86 13.63 3.68 -2.98
N LEU A 87 13.18 4.92 -2.75
CA LEU A 87 12.22 5.60 -3.61
C LEU A 87 12.80 5.87 -5.01
N GLU A 88 14.01 6.43 -5.09
CA GLU A 88 14.72 6.65 -6.35
C GLU A 88 14.91 5.33 -7.12
N ALA A 89 15.36 4.27 -6.43
CA ALA A 89 15.52 2.96 -7.05
C ALA A 89 14.20 2.40 -7.59
N ALA A 90 13.07 2.64 -6.92
CA ALA A 90 11.75 2.19 -7.38
C ALA A 90 11.31 2.89 -8.67
N TYR A 91 11.71 4.15 -8.88
CA TYR A 91 11.35 4.96 -10.05
C TYR A 91 12.51 5.18 -11.03
N TYR A 92 13.63 4.46 -10.88
CA TYR A 92 14.83 4.65 -11.71
C TYR A 92 14.58 4.55 -13.24
N HIS A 93 13.63 3.69 -13.64
CA HIS A 93 13.24 3.52 -15.04
C HIS A 93 11.97 4.28 -15.43
N PHE A 94 11.45 5.13 -14.54
CA PHE A 94 10.30 5.96 -14.85
C PHE A 94 10.70 7.03 -15.89
N PRO A 95 9.87 7.27 -16.92
CA PRO A 95 10.25 8.17 -18.00
C PRO A 95 10.34 9.63 -17.51
N GLU A 96 11.32 10.36 -18.05
CA GLU A 96 11.40 11.82 -17.89
C GLU A 96 10.16 12.47 -18.51
N MET A 97 9.59 13.45 -17.79
CA MET A 97 8.32 14.08 -18.15
C MET A 97 8.56 15.47 -18.72
N SER A 98 7.83 15.81 -19.78
CA SER A 98 7.84 17.15 -20.38
C SER A 98 6.86 18.09 -19.65
N GLU A 99 7.28 19.31 -19.34
CA GLU A 99 6.38 20.33 -18.79
C GLU A 99 5.31 20.79 -19.79
N THR A 100 5.54 20.58 -21.09
CA THR A 100 4.70 21.13 -22.17
C THR A 100 3.87 20.08 -22.91
N ASP A 101 4.15 18.79 -22.73
CA ASP A 101 3.44 17.70 -23.40
C ASP A 101 2.80 16.73 -22.41
N HIS A 102 1.64 17.13 -21.88
CA HIS A 102 0.87 16.28 -20.98
C HIS A 102 0.41 14.97 -21.63
N PHE A 103 0.10 14.98 -22.93
CA PHE A 103 -0.41 13.78 -23.59
C PHE A 103 0.68 12.72 -23.71
N ALA A 104 1.87 13.10 -24.17
CA ALA A 104 3.01 12.19 -24.23
C ALA A 104 3.39 11.66 -22.85
N ASN A 105 3.42 12.50 -21.82
CA ASN A 105 3.67 12.08 -20.44
C ASN A 105 2.73 10.95 -19.99
N MET A 106 1.43 11.10 -20.28
CA MET A 106 0.44 10.07 -19.92
C MET A 106 0.66 8.77 -20.70
N ILE A 107 1.02 8.84 -21.99
CA ILE A 107 1.35 7.65 -22.79
C ILE A 107 2.60 6.96 -22.25
N TYR A 108 3.64 7.70 -21.89
CA TYR A 108 4.88 7.16 -21.34
C TYR A 108 4.67 6.50 -19.98
N ALA A 109 3.93 7.15 -19.07
CA ALA A 109 3.56 6.56 -17.78
C ALA A 109 2.75 5.27 -17.97
N THR A 110 1.75 5.28 -18.85
CA THR A 110 0.91 4.10 -19.15
C THR A 110 1.75 2.95 -19.68
N ARG A 111 2.69 3.22 -20.59
CA ARG A 111 3.60 2.23 -21.14
C ARG A 111 4.51 1.65 -20.06
N TYR A 112 5.14 2.50 -19.25
CA TYR A 112 6.00 2.09 -18.13
C TYR A 112 5.26 1.12 -17.19
N TYR A 113 4.05 1.48 -16.77
CA TYR A 113 3.27 0.62 -15.87
C TYR A 113 2.85 -0.69 -16.52
N SER A 114 2.50 -0.68 -17.81
CA SER A 114 2.20 -1.90 -18.55
C SER A 114 3.41 -2.82 -18.61
N GLU A 115 4.59 -2.29 -18.96
CA GLU A 115 5.85 -3.04 -18.99
C GLU A 115 6.23 -3.59 -17.60
N LEU A 116 6.06 -2.78 -16.55
CA LEU A 116 6.30 -3.20 -15.17
C LEU A 116 5.39 -4.37 -14.77
N GLN A 117 4.08 -4.28 -15.07
CA GLN A 117 3.14 -5.38 -14.82
C GLN A 117 3.53 -6.65 -15.58
N PHE A 118 3.83 -6.55 -16.88
CA PHE A 118 4.23 -7.71 -17.67
C PHE A 118 5.56 -8.32 -17.19
N SER A 119 6.52 -7.50 -16.76
CA SER A 119 7.80 -7.98 -16.23
C SER A 119 7.66 -8.78 -14.93
N ASN A 120 6.59 -8.52 -14.16
CA ASN A 120 6.29 -9.20 -12.91
C ASN A 120 5.41 -10.45 -13.08
N TYR A 121 4.91 -10.73 -14.28
CA TYR A 121 3.96 -11.83 -14.50
C TYR A 121 4.49 -13.22 -14.06
N ASN A 122 5.78 -13.49 -14.30
CA ASN A 122 6.44 -14.75 -13.93
C ASN A 122 7.23 -14.65 -12.62
N ARG A 123 7.01 -13.61 -11.81
CA ARG A 123 7.70 -13.39 -10.54
C ARG A 123 6.75 -13.60 -9.36
N PRO A 124 7.23 -14.08 -8.20
CA PRO A 124 6.38 -14.14 -7.02
C PRO A 124 5.88 -12.73 -6.66
N PRO A 125 4.65 -12.59 -6.14
CA PRO A 125 4.14 -11.31 -5.67
C PRO A 125 5.08 -10.70 -4.63
N ASP A 126 5.36 -9.40 -4.75
CA ASP A 126 6.14 -8.69 -3.73
C ASP A 126 5.32 -8.60 -2.43
N SER A 127 5.69 -9.41 -1.45
CA SER A 127 5.04 -9.47 -0.14
C SER A 127 5.27 -8.22 0.72
N ARG A 128 6.05 -7.25 0.24
CA ARG A 128 6.23 -5.92 0.85
C ARG A 128 5.20 -4.91 0.35
N ARG A 129 4.45 -5.24 -0.71
CA ARG A 129 3.31 -4.46 -1.22
C ARG A 129 1.95 -4.97 -0.69
N ARG A 130 1.95 -5.97 0.20
CA ARG A 130 0.75 -6.61 0.78
C ARG A 130 0.88 -6.85 2.27
#